data_AF-A0A534LDL1-F1
#
_entry.id   AF-A0A534LDL1-F1
#
_cell.length_a   1.000
_cell.length_b   1.000
_cell.length_c   1.000
_cell.angle_alpha   90.00
_cell.angle_beta   90.00
_cell.angle_gamma   90.00
#
_symmetry.space_group_name_H-M   'P 1'
#
loop_
_entity.id
_entity.type
_entity.pdbx_description
1 polymer ?
#
loop_
_entity_poly.entity_id
_entity_poly.type
_entity_poly.pdbx_seq_one_letter_code
_entity_poly.pdbx_strand_id
1 'polypeptide(L)' 'MPSRTTVLLREDVKDHLLRKVGPRGLSDAINEILARSLFRSKKTRFGADPWLTQKGLRDERETHEDL' A
#
# COMPACT_ATOMS: atom_id res chain seq x y z
N MET A 1 13.12 14.05 -1.26
CA MET A 1 13.75 14.22 -2.59
C MET A 1 13.21 13.15 -3.53
N PRO A 2 12.87 13.47 -4.80
CA PRO A 2 12.50 12.44 -5.76
C PRO A 2 13.70 11.54 -6.06
N SER A 3 13.60 10.25 -5.74
CA SER A 3 14.61 9.24 -6.08
C SER A 3 14.33 8.71 -7.48
N ARG A 4 15.34 8.73 -8.35
CA ARG A 4 15.24 8.08 -9.66
C ARG A 4 15.50 6.58 -9.48
N THR A 5 14.60 5.77 -10.00
CA THR A 5 14.69 4.31 -9.94
C THR A 5 14.57 3.74 -11.35
N THR A 6 15.42 2.78 -11.67
CA THR A 6 15.34 2.03 -12.93
C THR A 6 14.64 0.71 -12.67
N VAL A 7 13.62 0.40 -13.47
CA VAL A 7 12.84 -0.84 -13.36
C VAL A 7 12.89 -1.56 -14.70
N LEU A 8 13.15 -2.86 -14.67
CA LEU A 8 13.09 -3.70 -15.87
C LEU A 8 11.64 -4.10 -16.12
N LEU A 9 11.14 -3.73 -17.30
CA LEU A 9 9.81 -4.11 -17.76
C LEU A 9 9.93 -4.99 -19.00
N ARG A 10 9.00 -5.94 -19.11
CA ARG A 10 8.82 -6.70 -20.34
C ARG A 10 8.29 -5.76 -21.44
N GLU A 11 8.73 -5.97 -22.67
CA GLU A 11 8.46 -5.04 -23.78
C GLU A 11 6.97 -4.90 -24.07
N ASP A 12 6.22 -6.01 -24.03
CA ASP A 12 4.76 -6.04 -24.17
C ASP A 12 4.05 -5.15 -23.14
N VAL A 13 4.46 -5.21 -21.87
CA VAL A 13 3.91 -4.40 -20.78
C VAL A 13 4.25 -2.94 -20.98
N LYS A 14 5.50 -2.65 -21.38
CA LYS A 14 5.94 -1.29 -21.68
C LYS A 14 5.12 -0.67 -22.80
N ASP A 15 4.93 -1.39 -23.90
CA ASP A 15 4.16 -0.92 -25.06
C ASP A 15 2.69 -0.71 -24.71
N HIS A 16 2.11 -1.64 -23.95
CA HIS A 16 0.74 -1.50 -23.47
C HIS A 16 0.55 -0.26 -22.60
N LEU A 17 1.46 -0.03 -21.64
CA LEU A 17 1.43 1.15 -20.78
C LEU A 17 1.62 2.43 -21.60
N LEU A 18 2.56 2.43 -22.54
CA LEU A 18 2.82 3.59 -23.40
C LEU A 18 1.60 3.97 -24.24
N ARG A 19 0.86 2.99 -24.78
CA ARG A 19 -0.39 3.23 -25.51
C ARG A 19 -1.51 3.79 -24.64
N LYS A 20 -1.54 3.40 -23.35
CA LYS A 20 -2.61 3.74 -22.43
C LYS A 20 -2.49 5.12 -21.80
N VAL A 21 -1.28 5.49 -21.36
CA VAL A 21 -1.01 6.74 -20.62
C VAL A 21 -0.08 7.70 -21.35
N GLY A 22 0.53 7.26 -22.46
CA GLY A 22 1.49 8.06 -23.20
C GLY A 22 2.86 8.17 -22.51
N PRO A 23 3.83 8.85 -23.15
CA PRO A 23 5.22 8.91 -22.67
C PRO A 23 5.39 9.76 -21.41
N ARG A 24 4.56 10.79 -21.18
CA ARG A 24 4.69 11.70 -20.03
C ARG A 24 4.15 11.12 -18.72
N GLY A 25 3.17 10.21 -18.78
CA GLY A 25 2.51 9.63 -17.58
C GLY A 25 3.03 8.25 -17.17
N LEU A 26 4.08 7.75 -17.83
CA LEU A 26 4.53 6.36 -17.66
C LEU A 26 5.05 6.10 -16.23
N SER A 27 5.88 7.00 -15.70
CA SER A 27 6.44 6.87 -14.36
C SER A 27 5.36 6.88 -13.29
N ASP A 28 4.35 7.75 -13.41
CA ASP A 28 3.25 7.85 -12.45
C ASP A 28 2.39 6.59 -12.46
N ALA A 29 2.07 6.08 -13.64
CA ALA A 29 1.33 4.84 -13.79
C ALA A 29 2.07 3.62 -13.20
N ILE A 30 3.39 3.52 -13.45
CA ILE A 30 4.22 2.45 -12.86
C ILE A 30 4.21 2.54 -11.34
N ASN A 31 4.42 3.74 -10.79
CA ASN A 31 4.42 3.96 -9.34
C ASN A 31 3.07 3.61 -8.71
N GLU A 32 1.96 3.98 -9.33
CA GLU A 32 0.63 3.66 -8.84
C GLU A 32 0.37 2.15 -8.83
N ILE A 33 0.73 1.44 -9.91
CA ILE A 33 0.58 -0.01 -10.01
C ILE A 33 1.43 -0.71 -8.94
N LEU A 34 2.69 -0.31 -8.79
CA LEU A 34 3.58 -0.87 -7.78
C LEU A 34 3.08 -0.58 -6.37
N ALA A 35 2.60 0.64 -6.10
CA ALA A 35 2.06 1.00 -4.81
C ALA A 35 0.84 0.14 -4.43
N ARG A 36 -0.09 -0.06 -5.38
CA ARG A 36 -1.26 -0.93 -5.19
C ARG A 36 -0.89 -2.40 -4.98
N SER A 37 0.14 -2.87 -5.65
CA SER A 37 0.60 -4.27 -5.57
C SER A 37 1.35 -4.56 -4.27
N LEU A 38 2.33 -3.71 -3.94
CA LEU A 38 3.23 -3.90 -2.79
C LEU A 38 2.58 -3.48 -1.47
N PHE A 39 1.81 -2.40 -1.47
CA PHE A 39 1.14 -1.88 -0.27
C PHE A 39 -0.35 -2.18 -0.28
N ARG A 40 -0.76 -3.26 -0.96
CA ARG A 40 -2.16 -3.70 -0.96
C ARG A 40 -2.62 -3.82 0.48
N SER A 41 -3.52 -2.93 0.89
CA SER A 41 -4.01 -2.84 2.26
C SER A 41 -4.52 -4.21 2.70
N LYS A 42 -3.76 -4.90 3.56
CA LYS A 42 -4.35 -5.93 4.40
C LYS A 42 -5.36 -5.17 5.25
N LYS A 43 -6.65 -5.52 5.11
CA LYS A 43 -7.79 -4.87 5.77
C LYS A 43 -7.60 -4.65 7.27
N THR A 44 -6.67 -5.35 7.89
CA THR A 44 -6.35 -5.23 9.31
C THR A 44 -4.84 -5.35 9.51
N ARG A 45 -4.23 -4.44 10.29
CA ARG A 45 -2.97 -4.74 11.01
C ARG A 45 -3.24 -5.49 12.32
N PHE A 46 -4.51 -5.55 12.72
CA PHE A 46 -5.00 -6.39 13.81
C PHE A 46 -5.30 -7.78 13.25
N GLY A 47 -4.64 -8.80 13.77
CA GLY A 47 -4.79 -10.17 13.28
C GLY A 47 -3.68 -10.63 12.32
N ALA A 48 -2.42 -10.29 12.63
CA ALA A 48 -1.30 -11.09 12.14
C ALA A 48 -1.45 -12.58 12.51
N ASP A 49 -2.16 -12.85 13.61
CA ASP A 49 -2.71 -14.15 13.98
C ASP A 49 -4.25 -14.14 13.95
N PRO A 50 -4.92 -15.13 13.34
CA PRO A 50 -6.40 -15.23 13.29
C PRO A 50 -7.09 -15.25 14.66
N TRP A 51 -6.36 -15.59 15.73
CA TRP A 51 -6.85 -15.59 17.11
C TRP A 51 -6.85 -14.19 17.75
N LEU A 52 -6.05 -13.26 17.23
CA LEU A 52 -5.91 -11.91 17.77
C LEU A 52 -7.04 -10.99 17.26
N THR A 53 -8.28 -11.33 17.61
CA THR A 53 -9.45 -10.49 17.35
C THR A 53 -9.66 -9.48 18.48
N GLN A 54 -10.07 -8.25 18.15
CA GLN A 54 -10.51 -7.25 19.13
C GLN A 54 -11.76 -7.63 19.93
N LYS A 55 -12.30 -8.84 19.69
CA LYS A 55 -13.51 -9.36 20.33
C LYS A 55 -13.18 -9.70 21.79
N GLY A 56 -13.33 -8.73 22.68
CA GLY A 56 -13.10 -8.88 24.13
C GLY A 56 -11.95 -8.06 24.70
N LEU A 57 -11.27 -7.21 23.93
CA LEU A 57 -10.46 -6.15 24.55
C LEU A 57 -11.42 -5.18 25.22
N ARG A 58 -11.45 -5.18 26.55
CA ARG A 58 -12.02 -4.07 27.32
C ARG A 58 -11.18 -2.84 26.98
N ASP A 59 -11.83 -1.77 26.57
CA ASP A 59 -11.24 -0.43 26.61
C ASP A 59 -10.96 -0.14 28.09
N GLU A 60 -9.70 -0.29 28.51
CA GLU A 60 -9.22 0.32 29.75
C GLU A 60 -9.10 1.82 29.49
N ARG A 61 -10.24 2.51 29.42
CA ARG A 61 -10.26 3.96 29.56
C ARG A 61 -9.76 4.24 30.97
N GLU A 62 -8.52 4.71 31.03
CA GLU A 62 -7.80 5.19 32.20
C GLU A 62 -8.75 5.87 33.19
N THR A 63 -8.99 5.22 34.32
CA THR A 63 -9.70 5.80 35.47
C THR A 63 -8.68 6.43 36.42
N HIS A 64 -7.84 7.32 35.89
CA HIS A 64 -6.82 8.02 36.69
C HIS A 64 -6.62 9.47 36.24
N GLU A 65 -7.69 10.26 36.30
CA GLU A 65 -7.57 11.71 36.55
C GLU A 65 -8.66 12.09 37.55
N ASP A 66 -8.39 11.83 38.83
CA ASP A 66 -9.05 12.48 39.97
C ASP A 66 -8.13 12.29 41.19
N LEU A 67 -7.04 13.06 41.24
CA LEU A 67 -6.25 13.35 42.44
C LEU A 67 -5.56 14.72 42.31
#